data_AF-A0A1W9PGT2-F1
#
_entry.id   AF-A0A1W9PGT2-F1
#
_cell.length_a   1.000
_cell.length_b   1.000
_cell.length_c   1.000
_cell.angle_alpha   90.00
_cell.angle_beta   90.00
_cell.angle_gamma   90.00
#
_symmetry.space_group_name_H-M   'P 1'
#
loop_
_entity.id
_entity.type
_entity.pdbx_description
1 polymer ?
#
loop_
_entity_poly.entity_id
_entity_poly.type
_entity_poly.pdbx_seq_one_letter_code
_entity_poly.pdbx_strand_id
1 'polypeptide(L)' 'MDIHNFFLTLFLILITARILGELFAHLGVPSVLGELSAGVLLGVSGLGIIEVNDVLKVLA' A
#
# COMPACT_ATOMS: atom_id res chain seq x y z
N MET A 1 -10.40 8.01 -12.71
CA MET A 1 -10.70 7.01 -11.65
C MET A 1 -12.02 7.41 -11.02
N ASP A 2 -13.00 6.51 -10.96
CA ASP A 2 -14.25 6.80 -10.25
C ASP A 2 -14.01 6.90 -8.74
N ILE A 3 -14.82 7.70 -8.03
CA ILE A 3 -14.70 7.92 -6.58
C ILE A 3 -14.70 6.61 -5.78
N HIS A 4 -15.58 5.66 -6.13
CA HIS A 4 -15.67 4.37 -5.47
C HIS A 4 -14.37 3.58 -5.61
N ASN A 5 -13.80 3.56 -6.81
CA ASN A 5 -12.52 2.89 -7.07
C ASN A 5 -11.40 3.57 -6.28
N PHE A 6 -11.40 4.90 -6.18
CA PHE A 6 -10.40 5.65 -5.42
C PHE A 6 -10.39 5.25 -3.94
N PHE A 7 -11.55 5.24 -3.29
CA PHE A 7 -11.64 4.82 -1.89
C PHE A 7 -11.27 3.34 -1.68
N LEU A 8 -11.63 2.47 -2.62
CA LEU A 8 -11.25 1.05 -2.57
C LEU A 8 -9.72 0.89 -2.68
N THR A 9 -9.08 1.62 -3.59
CA THR A 9 -7.62 1.63 -3.74
C THR A 9 -6.93 2.17 -2.48
N LEU A 10 -7.39 3.29 -1.92
CA LEU A 10 -6.84 3.80 -0.66
C LEU A 10 -7.02 2.80 0.48
N PHE A 11 -8.20 2.19 0.59
CA PHE A 11 -8.47 1.17 1.58
C PHE A 11 -7.48 0.00 1.46
N LEU A 12 -7.26 -0.51 0.25
CA LEU A 12 -6.28 -1.57 -0.01
C LEU A 12 -4.86 -1.16 0.39
N ILE A 13 -4.42 0.03 0.02
CA ILE A 13 -3.10 0.55 0.39
C ILE A 13 -2.94 0.58 1.91
N LEU A 14 -3.89 1.20 2.61
CA LEU A 14 -3.83 1.37 4.07
C LEU A 14 -3.93 0.04 4.81
N ILE A 15 -4.85 -0.84 4.42
CA ILE A 15 -5.06 -2.12 5.11
C ILE A 15 -3.85 -3.05 4.92
N THR A 16 -3.31 -3.14 3.71
CA THR A 16 -2.14 -3.98 3.43
C THR A 16 -0.89 -3.41 4.09
N ALA A 17 -0.68 -2.09 4.06
CA ALA A 17 0.41 -1.43 4.77
C ALA A 17 0.33 -1.70 6.28
N ARG A 18 -0.87 -1.60 6.87
CA ARG A 18 -1.05 -1.87 8.31
C ARG A 18 -0.76 -3.33 8.66
N ILE A 19 -1.29 -4.27 7.89
CA ILE A 19 -1.10 -5.71 8.14
C ILE A 19 0.39 -6.08 8.04
N LEU A 20 1.09 -5.61 7.01
CA LEU A 20 2.51 -5.92 6.83
C LEU A 20 3.41 -5.18 7.81
N GLY A 21 3.10 -3.93 8.14
CA GLY A 21 3.82 -3.18 9.18
C GLY A 21 3.74 -3.86 10.54
N GLU A 22 2.55 -4.30 10.94
CA GLU A 22 2.34 -5.03 12.20
C GLU A 22 3.03 -6.40 12.19
N LEU A 23 2.98 -7.12 11.06
CA LEU A 23 3.70 -8.38 10.88
C LEU A 23 5.21 -8.20 11.05
N PHE A 24 5.78 -7.16 10.45
CA PHE A 24 7.21 -6.86 10.56
C PHE A 24 7.59 -6.46 11.98
N ALA A 25 6.78 -5.61 12.62
CA ALA A 25 6.97 -5.22 14.01
C ALA A 25 6.95 -6.44 14.94
N HIS A 26 6.04 -7.38 14.71
CA HIS A 26 5.97 -8.65 15.46
C HIS A 26 7.23 -9.51 15.28
N LEU A 27 7.88 -9.45 14.12
CA LEU A 27 9.12 -10.15 13.81
C LEU A 27 10.39 -9.40 14.28
N GLY A 28 10.25 -8.26 14.95
CA GLY A 28 11.38 -7.42 15.39
C GLY A 28 12.03 -6.58 14.28
N VAL A 29 11.37 -6.49 13.12
CA VAL A 29 11.80 -5.67 11.98
C VAL A 29 11.09 -4.31 12.05
N PRO A 30 11.72 -3.18 11.68
CA PRO A 30 11.04 -1.88 11.64
C PRO A 30 9.76 -1.92 10.78
N SER A 31 8.63 -1.44 11.34
CA SER A 31 7.30 -1.42 10.68
C SER A 31 7.33 -0.78 9.29
N VAL A 32 8.13 0.29 9.12
CA VAL A 32 8.28 1.01 7.85
C VAL A 32 8.71 0.09 6.71
N LEU A 33 9.50 -0.96 6.97
CA LEU A 33 9.88 -1.94 5.95
C LEU A 33 8.69 -2.81 5.51
N GLY A 34 7.76 -3.12 6.42
CA GLY A 34 6.51 -3.81 6.10
C GLY A 34 5.58 -2.94 5.27
N GLU A 35 5.47 -1.65 5.62
CA GLU A 35 4.69 -0.66 4.86
C GLU A 35 5.24 -0.45 3.44
N LEU A 36 6.56 -0.34 3.30
CA LEU A 36 7.22 -0.27 1.99
C LEU A 36 7.01 -1.56 1.18
N SER A 37 7.05 -2.71 1.83
CA SER A 37 6.75 -4.00 1.20
C SER A 37 5.31 -4.06 0.69
N ALA A 38 4.35 -3.46 1.40
CA ALA A 38 2.97 -3.32 0.93
C ALA A 38 2.88 -2.50 -0.37
N GLY A 39 3.60 -1.38 -0.44
CA GLY A 39 3.69 -0.57 -1.65
C GLY A 39 4.28 -1.34 -2.84
N VAL A 40 5.35 -2.12 -2.61
CA VAL A 40 5.94 -2.98 -3.65
C VAL A 40 4.97 -4.07 -4.09
N LEU A 41 4.32 -4.76 -3.13
CA LEU A 41 3.37 -5.85 -3.41
C LEU A 41 2.15 -5.37 -4.21
N LEU A 42 1.56 -4.25 -3.83
CA LEU A 42 0.33 -3.74 -4.47
C LEU A 42 0.63 -2.98 -5.76
N GLY A 43 1.78 -2.32 -5.85
CA GLY A 43 2.18 -1.53 -7.00
C GLY A 43 2.63 -2.37 -8.20
N VAL A 44 3.03 -1.66 -9.27
CA VAL A 44 3.49 -2.24 -10.54
C VAL A 44 4.73 -3.14 -10.40
N SER A 45 5.54 -2.93 -9.36
CA SER A 45 6.72 -3.75 -9.09
C SER A 45 6.40 -5.13 -8.51
N GLY A 46 5.17 -5.35 -8.03
CA GLY A 46 4.70 -6.59 -7.42
C GLY A 46 3.55 -7.22 -8.21
N LEU A 47 2.34 -7.18 -7.65
CA LEU A 47 1.15 -7.79 -8.24
C LEU A 47 0.48 -6.92 -9.32
N GLY A 48 0.88 -5.65 -9.45
CA GLY A 48 0.30 -4.72 -10.44
C GLY A 48 -1.18 -4.41 -10.21
N ILE A 49 -1.66 -4.52 -8.96
CA ILE A 49 -3.06 -4.28 -8.60
C ILE A 49 -3.39 -2.79 -8.66
N ILE A 50 -2.41 -1.94 -8.34
CA ILE A 50 -2.59 -0.49 -8.24
C ILE A 50 -1.64 0.21 -9.22
N GLU A 51 -2.23 0.97 -10.15
CA GLU A 51 -1.50 1.87 -11.04
C GLU A 51 -1.32 3.25 -10.41
N VAL A 52 -0.12 3.81 -10.56
CA VAL A 52 0.20 5.15 -10.08
C VAL A 52 -0.49 6.17 -10.96
N ASN A 53 -1.41 6.94 -10.37
CA ASN A 53 -2.10 8.05 -11.03
C ASN A 53 -1.79 9.38 -10.33
N ASP A 54 -2.16 10.49 -10.96
CA ASP A 54 -1.80 11.82 -10.46
C ASP A 54 -2.44 12.15 -9.10
N VAL A 55 -3.60 11.55 -8.79
CA VAL A 55 -4.23 11.73 -7.47
C VAL A 55 -3.41 11.01 -6.38
N LEU A 56 -2.99 9.78 -6.62
CA LEU A 56 -2.16 9.03 -5.68
C LEU A 56 -0.79 9.69 -5.47
N LYS A 57 -0.20 10.29 -6.51
CA LYS A 57 1.07 11.05 -6.40
C LYS A 57 0.97 12.29 -5.51
N VAL A 58 -0.22 12.89 -5.37
CA VAL A 58 -0.43 14.05 -4.49
C VAL A 58 -0.53 13.63 -3.01
N LEU A 59 -0.85 12.37 -2.75
CA LEU A 59 -1.06 11.84 -1.40
C LEU A 59 0.20 11.21 -0.78
N ALA A 60 1.23 10.97 -1.58
CA ALA A 60 2.51 10.39 -1.17
C ALA A 60 3.57 11.48 -0.99
#